data_AF-A0A2E1DZR6-F1
#
_entry.id   AF-A0A2E1DZR6-F1
#
_cell.length_a   1.000
_cell.length_b   1.000
_cell.length_c   1.000
_cell.angle_alpha   90.00
_cell.angle_beta   90.00
_cell.angle_gamma   90.00
#
_symmetry.space_group_name_H-M   'P 1'
#
loop_
_entity.id
_entity.type
_entity.pdbx_description
1 polymer ?
#
loop_
_entity_poly.entity_id
_entity_poly.type
_entity_poly.pdbx_seq_one_letter_code
_entity_poly.pdbx_strand_id
1 'polypeptide(L)'
;MDGVFFSSLICVRDKIEEIIDSRTSDAIALAIRFNSPIFTYESVLEKAGIIIKAGGEKVKKESHTSKKVDFNKMSIKQIKSAIEIAVKNEDYELAAQLRDKLTEKNE
;
A
#
# COMPACT_ATOMS: atom_id res chain seq x y z
N MET A 1 -1.22 -15.29 -7.89
CA MET A 1 -2.15 -15.15 -6.74
C MET A 1 -2.84 -13.81 -6.92
N ASP A 2 -3.79 -13.81 -7.85
CA ASP A 2 -4.16 -12.65 -8.67
C ASP A 2 -5.47 -12.05 -8.19
N GLY A 3 -5.43 -10.85 -7.60
CA GLY A 3 -6.61 -9.96 -7.46
C GLY A 3 -7.78 -10.42 -6.57
N VAL A 4 -7.68 -11.56 -5.87
CA VAL A 4 -8.75 -12.04 -4.97
C VAL A 4 -8.51 -11.50 -3.55
N PHE A 5 -9.49 -10.76 -3.02
CA PHE A 5 -9.49 -10.27 -1.64
C PHE A 5 -10.26 -11.22 -0.72
N PHE A 6 -9.68 -11.54 0.42
CA PHE A 6 -10.31 -12.31 1.49
C PHE A 6 -10.98 -11.38 2.49
N SER A 7 -12.03 -11.87 3.17
CA SER A 7 -12.69 -11.15 4.25
C SER A 7 -13.18 -12.13 5.30
N SER A 8 -13.35 -11.65 6.52
CA SER A 8 -13.97 -12.43 7.59
C SER A 8 -15.02 -11.59 8.29
N LEU A 9 -16.09 -12.25 8.73
CA LEU A 9 -17.11 -11.68 9.58
C LEU A 9 -16.75 -11.98 11.03
N ILE A 10 -16.71 -10.94 11.86
CA ILE A 10 -16.51 -11.07 13.30
C ILE A 10 -17.90 -10.93 13.94
N CYS A 11 -18.42 -12.04 14.44
CA CYS A 11 -19.72 -12.11 15.09
C CYS A 11 -19.52 -12.22 16.59
N VAL A 12 -20.21 -11.38 17.36
CA VAL A 12 -20.17 -11.44 18.83
C VAL A 12 -21.52 -11.89 19.35
N ARG A 13 -21.53 -12.99 20.11
CA ARG A 13 -22.72 -13.50 20.81
C ARG A 13 -22.34 -13.85 22.23
N ASP A 14 -23.06 -13.33 23.22
CA ASP A 14 -22.83 -13.67 24.64
C ASP A 14 -21.36 -13.45 25.09
N LYS A 15 -20.69 -12.42 24.53
CA LYS A 15 -19.25 -12.10 24.70
C LYS A 15 -18.27 -13.11 24.08
N ILE A 16 -18.76 -14.04 23.28
CA ILE A 16 -17.95 -14.97 22.50
C ILE A 16 -17.82 -14.39 21.10
N GLU A 17 -16.57 -14.23 20.65
CA GLU A 17 -16.23 -13.81 19.30
C GLU A 17 -16.03 -15.03 18.41
N GLU A 18 -16.70 -15.05 17.27
CA GLU A 18 -16.59 -16.07 16.24
C GLU A 18 -16.15 -15.40 14.94
N ILE A 19 -15.16 -16.01 14.27
CA ILE A 19 -14.62 -15.51 13.00
C ILE A 19 -15.06 -16.46 11.89
N ILE A 20 -15.82 -15.93 10.95
CA ILE A 20 -16.37 -16.69 9.83
C ILE A 20 -15.72 -16.21 8.54
N ASP A 21 -15.06 -17.12 7.82
CA ASP A 21 -14.51 -16.82 6.49
C ASP A 21 -15.65 -16.50 5.51
N SER A 22 -15.48 -15.46 4.70
CA SER A 22 -16.54 -14.94 3.86
C SER A 22 -15.97 -14.32 2.58
N ARG A 23 -16.79 -14.32 1.53
CA ARG A 23 -16.50 -13.50 0.34
C ARG A 23 -16.72 -12.04 0.66
N THR A 24 -15.87 -11.20 0.10
CA THR A 24 -15.90 -9.74 0.32
C THR A 24 -17.26 -9.12 0.00
N SER A 25 -17.97 -9.62 -1.00
CA SER A 25 -19.33 -9.17 -1.35
C SER A 25 -20.35 -9.41 -0.24
N ASP A 26 -20.31 -10.60 0.37
CA ASP A 26 -21.27 -11.01 1.38
C ASP A 26 -20.99 -10.27 2.70
N ALA A 27 -19.71 -10.14 3.07
CA ALA A 27 -19.29 -9.39 4.26
C ALA A 27 -19.71 -7.91 4.21
N ILE A 28 -19.49 -7.23 3.09
CA ILE A 28 -19.88 -5.82 2.91
C ILE A 28 -21.40 -5.66 2.95
N ALA A 29 -22.16 -6.54 2.27
CA ALA A 29 -23.61 -6.46 2.24
C ALA A 29 -24.22 -6.61 3.64
N LEU A 30 -23.72 -7.57 4.43
CA LEU A 30 -24.15 -7.77 5.82
C LEU A 30 -23.76 -6.58 6.69
N ALA A 31 -22.54 -6.07 6.55
CA ALA A 31 -22.09 -4.92 7.34
C ALA A 31 -22.96 -3.68 7.10
N ILE A 32 -23.33 -3.39 5.85
CA ILE A 32 -24.26 -2.29 5.52
C ILE A 32 -25.65 -2.57 6.10
N ARG A 33 -26.18 -3.79 5.95
CA ARG A 33 -27.52 -4.16 6.41
C ARG A 33 -27.68 -4.01 7.93
N PHE A 34 -26.65 -4.35 8.69
CA PHE A 34 -26.65 -4.28 10.15
C PHE A 34 -25.97 -3.02 10.71
N ASN A 35 -25.56 -2.10 9.83
CA ASN A 35 -24.82 -0.89 10.20
C ASN A 35 -23.58 -1.19 11.07
N SER A 36 -22.89 -2.29 10.74
CA SER A 36 -21.69 -2.78 11.41
C SER A 36 -20.45 -2.05 10.90
N PRO A 37 -19.44 -1.81 11.76
CA PRO A 37 -18.17 -1.26 11.31
C PRO A 37 -17.48 -2.21 10.31
N ILE A 38 -16.81 -1.60 9.33
CA ILE A 38 -16.02 -2.31 8.31
C ILE A 38 -14.56 -1.90 8.51
N PHE A 39 -13.68 -2.90 8.59
CA PHE A 39 -12.25 -2.71 8.70
C PHE A 39 -11.53 -3.35 7.51
N THR A 40 -10.35 -2.82 7.19
CA THR A 40 -9.48 -3.40 6.16
C THR A 40 -8.03 -3.14 6.54
N TYR A 41 -7.12 -3.90 5.95
CA TYR A 41 -5.69 -3.67 6.13
C TYR A 41 -5.26 -2.42 5.37
N GLU A 42 -4.31 -1.68 5.94
CA GLU A 42 -3.71 -0.50 5.31
C GLU A 42 -3.17 -0.81 3.91
N SER A 43 -2.51 -1.97 3.76
CA SER A 43 -1.99 -2.44 2.47
C SER A 43 -3.07 -2.66 1.40
N VAL A 44 -4.31 -2.98 1.78
CA VAL A 44 -5.44 -3.12 0.85
C VAL A 44 -5.97 -1.73 0.47
N LEU A 45 -6.05 -0.83 1.44
CA LEU A 45 -6.46 0.57 1.22
C LEU A 45 -5.46 1.30 0.30
N GLU A 46 -4.16 1.08 0.44
CA GLU A 46 -3.14 1.68 -0.43
C GLU A 46 -3.21 1.19 -1.87
N LYS A 47 -3.53 -0.10 -2.06
CA LYS A 47 -3.61 -0.72 -3.40
C LYS A 47 -4.91 -0.41 -4.13
N ALA A 48 -6.03 -0.39 -3.41
CA ALA A 48 -7.37 -0.35 -4.00
C ALA A 48 -8.21 0.87 -3.57
N GLY A 49 -7.73 1.69 -2.64
CA GLY A 49 -8.45 2.85 -2.14
C GLY A 49 -8.61 3.95 -3.19
N ILE A 50 -9.85 4.37 -3.40
CA ILE A 50 -10.20 5.49 -4.28
C ILE A 50 -10.79 6.60 -3.41
N ILE A 51 -10.31 7.84 -3.59
CA ILE A 51 -10.91 9.00 -2.94
C ILE A 51 -12.01 9.52 -3.85
N ILE A 52 -13.26 9.45 -3.40
CA ILE A 52 -14.39 10.04 -4.10
C ILE A 52 -14.63 11.42 -3.49
N LYS A 53 -14.44 12.49 -4.27
CA LYS A 53 -14.83 13.84 -3.82
C LYS A 53 -16.34 14.01 -3.94
N ALA A 54 -16.92 14.79 -3.03
CA ALA A 54 -18.32 15.23 -3.12
C ALA A 54 -18.49 16.02 -4.43
N GLY A 55 -19.11 15.40 -5.43
CA GLY A 55 -19.11 15.84 -6.83
C GLY A 55 -18.99 14.70 -7.84
N GLY A 56 -18.69 13.47 -7.39
CA GLY A 56 -18.66 12.29 -8.26
C GLY A 56 -17.36 12.12 -9.05
N GLU A 57 -16.43 13.07 -8.94
CA GLU A 57 -15.09 12.94 -9.49
C GLU A 57 -14.29 11.95 -8.65
N LYS A 58 -14.00 10.80 -9.26
CA LYS A 58 -13.10 9.79 -8.72
C LYS A 58 -11.68 10.33 -8.82
N VAL A 59 -11.13 10.80 -7.71
CA VAL A 59 -9.69 11.04 -7.61
C VAL A 59 -9.08 9.68 -7.31
N LYS A 60 -8.55 9.02 -8.34
CA LYS A 60 -7.61 7.92 -8.11
C LYS A 60 -6.50 8.51 -7.24
N LYS A 61 -6.34 7.98 -6.02
CA LYS A 61 -5.09 8.15 -5.30
C LYS A 61 -4.06 7.49 -6.20
N GLU A 62 -3.27 8.27 -6.92
CA GLU A 62 -2.01 7.75 -7.43
C GLU A 62 -1.30 7.21 -6.21
N SER A 63 -1.27 5.89 -6.09
CA SER A 63 -0.50 5.21 -5.10
C SER A 63 0.91 5.79 -5.17
N HIS A 64 1.35 6.40 -4.07
CA HIS A 64 2.75 6.74 -3.86
C HIS A 64 3.57 5.44 -3.67
N THR A 65 3.52 4.54 -4.64
CA THR A 65 4.41 3.37 -4.79
C THR A 65 4.94 3.28 -6.22
N SER A 66 5.15 4.45 -6.81
CA SER A 66 6.29 4.72 -7.69
C SER A 66 6.33 6.22 -7.93
N LYS A 67 6.88 6.96 -6.96
CA LYS A 67 7.92 7.89 -7.43
C LYS A 67 8.92 6.95 -8.09
N LYS A 68 8.82 6.76 -9.41
CA LYS A 68 10.02 6.64 -10.24
C LYS A 68 10.81 7.89 -9.85
N VAL A 69 11.59 7.79 -8.79
CA VAL A 69 12.59 8.78 -8.48
C VAL A 69 13.43 8.72 -9.74
N ASP A 70 13.29 9.73 -10.58
CA ASP A 70 14.10 9.86 -11.78
C ASP A 70 15.52 10.09 -11.27
N PHE A 71 16.20 9.00 -10.93
CA PHE A 71 17.57 9.00 -10.42
C PHE A 71 18.51 9.73 -11.39
N ASN A 72 18.10 9.84 -12.66
CA ASN A 72 18.72 10.66 -13.69
C ASN A 72 18.86 12.14 -13.29
N LYS A 73 17.91 12.70 -12.53
CA LYS A 73 17.91 14.11 -12.09
C LYS A 73 18.63 14.34 -10.75
N MET A 74 19.04 13.29 -10.04
CA MET A 74 19.76 13.44 -8.78
C MET A 74 21.23 13.81 -9.02
N SER A 75 21.73 14.75 -8.24
CA SER A 75 23.16 15.06 -8.14
C SER A 75 23.90 13.91 -7.45
N ILE A 76 25.18 13.73 -7.78
CA ILE A 76 26.09 12.74 -7.17
C ILE A 76 26.02 12.78 -5.64
N LYS A 77 25.95 13.98 -5.06
CA LYS A 77 25.86 14.17 -3.59
C LYS A 77 24.55 13.63 -3.01
N GLN A 78 23.45 13.78 -3.75
CA GLN A 78 22.13 13.29 -3.33
C GLN A 78 22.03 11.77 -3.44
N ILE A 79 22.63 11.18 -4.49
CA ILE A 79 22.70 9.72 -4.65
C ILE A 79 23.47 9.09 -3.49
N LYS A 80 24.62 9.66 -3.10
CA LYS A 80 25.39 9.18 -1.93
C LYS A 80 24.58 9.24 -0.64
N SER A 81 23.89 10.36 -0.38
CA SER A 81 23.03 10.50 0.79
C SER A 81 21.86 9.50 0.78
N ALA A 82 21.27 9.24 -0.39
CA ALA A 82 20.20 8.25 -0.54
C ALA A 82 20.70 6.81 -0.28
N ILE A 83 21.93 6.47 -0.68
CA ILE A 83 22.57 5.19 -0.37
C ILE A 83 22.71 5.02 1.15
N GLU A 84 23.22 6.04 1.86
CA GLU A 84 23.35 5.99 3.33
C GLU A 84 22.01 5.78 4.02
N ILE A 85 20.95 6.46 3.55
CA ILE A 85 19.60 6.29 4.08
C ILE A 85 19.07 4.88 3.80
N ALA A 86 19.26 4.35 2.59
CA ALA A 86 18.82 3.01 2.22
C ALA A 86 19.52 1.93 3.06
N VAL A 87 20.83 2.04 3.26
CA VAL A 87 21.60 1.14 4.14
C VAL A 87 21.12 1.24 5.60
N LYS A 88 20.87 2.47 6.10
CA LYS A 88 20.35 2.68 7.45
C LYS A 88 18.96 2.07 7.66
N ASN A 89 18.15 2.01 6.61
CA ASN A 89 16.83 1.41 6.62
C ASN A 89 16.84 -0.09 6.24
N GLU A 90 18.02 -0.71 6.13
CA GLU A 90 18.21 -2.12 5.75
C GLU A 90 17.62 -2.48 4.36
N ASP A 91 17.42 -1.48 3.51
CA ASP A 91 16.95 -1.62 2.14
C ASP A 91 18.14 -1.81 1.17
N TYR A 92 18.74 -2.99 1.25
CA TYR A 92 19.94 -3.35 0.49
C TYR A 92 19.70 -3.42 -1.03
N GLU A 93 18.46 -3.71 -1.45
CA GLU A 93 18.10 -3.78 -2.87
C GLU A 93 18.12 -2.37 -3.50
N LEU A 94 17.50 -1.39 -2.84
CA LEU A 94 17.54 0.01 -3.27
C LEU A 94 18.96 0.58 -3.23
N ALA A 95 19.74 0.22 -2.20
CA ALA A 95 21.14 0.66 -2.06
C ALA A 95 22.02 0.15 -3.23
N ALA A 96 21.82 -1.09 -3.67
CA ALA A 96 22.53 -1.65 -4.82
C ALA A 96 22.19 -0.89 -6.12
N GLN A 97 20.90 -0.68 -6.40
CA GLN A 97 20.46 0.07 -7.59
C GLN A 97 21.02 1.50 -7.63
N LEU A 98 21.06 2.18 -6.48
CA LEU A 98 21.63 3.53 -6.38
C LEU A 98 23.16 3.54 -6.60
N ARG A 99 23.86 2.48 -6.17
CA ARG A 99 25.30 2.33 -6.35
C ARG A 99 25.66 2.09 -7.82
N ASP A 100 24.89 1.26 -8.52
CA ASP A 100 25.12 1.00 -9.95
C ASP A 100 24.94 2.29 -10.75
N LYS A 101 23.89 3.07 -10.46
CA LYS A 101 23.66 4.39 -11.07
C LYS A 101 24.71 5.46 -10.74
N LEU A 102 25.29 5.40 -9.54
CA LEU A 102 26.40 6.28 -9.18
C LEU A 102 27.65 5.98 -10.02
N THR A 103 27.84 4.70 -10.36
CA THR A 103 28.96 4.23 -11.19
C THR A 103 28.75 4.69 -12.63
N GLU A 104 27.54 4.49 -13.20
CA GLU A 104 27.17 4.95 -14.55
C GLU A 104 27.34 6.47 -14.77
N LYS A 105 27.23 7.30 -13.72
CA LYS A 105 27.41 8.77 -13.81
C LYS A 105 28.86 9.24 -13.66
N ASN A 106 29.76 8.40 -13.18
CA ASN A 106 31.17 8.73 -12.97
C ASN A 106 32.08 8.20 -14.08
N GLU A 107 31.54 7.40 -15.01
CA GLU A 107 32.15 7.11 -16.33
C GLU A 107 31.77 8.20 -17.35
#